data_AF-A0A3V9FIL5-F1
#
_entry.id   AF-A0A3V9FIL5-F1
#
_cell.length_a   1.000
_cell.length_b   1.000
_cell.length_c   1.000
_cell.angle_alpha   90.00
_cell.angle_beta   90.00
_cell.angle_gamma   90.00
#
_symmetry.space_group_name_H-M   'P 1'
#
loop_
_entity.id
_entity.type
_entity.pdbx_description
1 polymer ?
#
loop_
_entity_poly.entity_id
_entity_poly.type
_entity_poly.pdbx_seq_one_letter_code
_entity_poly.pdbx_strand_id
1 'polypeptide(L)'
;MNWHYEKNGVRHDNVTEADITERIQRGELNASTLVWQQGMTEWQPLSATPLADVLKQCAVPPALPGNRIPGSVVWTLAFAPLIGYALEMWTAGLSGMEFEEAYAAVTEGQYWFITLILNIALGYLDERRLRKSGVDTAAFGWLAWLVPFYLWRRAKALGQKPAYFWVWLVTLTVTVLGAG
;
A
#
# COMPACT_ATOMS: atom_id res chain seq x y z
N MET A 1 -5.02 32.38 17.19
CA MET A 1 -5.46 32.50 15.78
C MET A 1 -5.87 31.12 15.32
N ASN A 2 -6.91 31.03 14.48
CA ASN A 2 -7.43 29.74 14.02
C ASN A 2 -6.90 29.46 12.62
N TRP A 3 -6.49 28.22 12.42
CA TRP A 3 -6.00 27.70 11.16
C TRP A 3 -7.03 26.78 10.53
N HIS A 4 -6.89 26.64 9.23
CA HIS A 4 -7.66 25.72 8.40
C HIS A 4 -6.66 24.88 7.62
N TYR A 5 -6.94 23.61 7.41
CA TYR A 5 -6.11 22.73 6.60
C TYR A 5 -6.96 21.89 5.66
N GLU A 6 -6.38 21.49 4.53
CA GLU A 6 -6.98 20.57 3.59
C GLU A 6 -6.36 19.18 3.74
N LYS A 7 -7.20 18.14 3.72
CA LYS A 7 -6.76 16.75 3.68
C LYS A 7 -7.71 15.93 2.82
N ASN A 8 -7.18 15.28 1.78
CA ASN A 8 -7.93 14.43 0.86
C ASN A 8 -9.14 15.12 0.20
N GLY A 9 -9.01 16.39 -0.15
CA GLY A 9 -10.05 17.24 -0.71
C GLY A 9 -11.06 17.77 0.31
N VAL A 10 -10.89 17.45 1.60
CA VAL A 10 -11.79 17.91 2.67
C VAL A 10 -11.15 19.08 3.41
N ARG A 11 -11.91 20.15 3.55
CA ARG A 11 -11.53 21.32 4.35
C ARG A 11 -11.84 21.06 5.82
N HIS A 12 -10.82 21.22 6.66
CA HIS A 12 -10.95 21.19 8.12
C HIS A 12 -10.80 22.61 8.65
N ASP A 13 -11.85 23.10 9.29
CA ASP A 13 -11.98 24.49 9.70
C ASP A 13 -11.74 24.68 11.21
N ASN A 14 -11.30 25.89 11.57
CA ASN A 14 -11.28 26.40 12.95
C ASN A 14 -10.43 25.56 13.93
N VAL A 15 -9.25 25.17 13.47
CA VAL A 15 -8.30 24.33 14.20
C VAL A 15 -7.29 25.24 14.92
N THR A 16 -6.93 24.93 16.16
CA THR A 16 -5.93 25.75 16.85
C THR A 16 -4.52 25.48 16.31
N GLU A 17 -3.61 26.41 16.50
CA GLU A 17 -2.20 26.21 16.15
C GLU A 17 -1.56 25.04 16.92
N ALA A 18 -1.99 24.81 18.17
CA ALA A 18 -1.58 23.68 18.97
C ALA A 18 -2.05 22.34 18.36
N ASP A 19 -3.30 22.28 17.89
CA ASP A 19 -3.83 21.09 17.21
C ASP A 19 -3.09 20.82 15.89
N ILE A 20 -2.78 21.85 15.11
CA ILE A 20 -1.97 21.69 13.90
C ILE A 20 -0.57 21.17 14.25
N THR A 21 0.04 21.73 15.28
CA THR A 21 1.36 21.30 15.76
C THR A 21 1.36 19.84 16.19
N GLU A 22 0.35 19.43 16.96
CA GLU A 22 0.19 18.03 17.37
C GLU A 22 0.00 17.10 16.16
N ARG A 23 -0.78 17.51 15.17
CA ARG A 23 -0.99 16.74 13.94
C ARG A 23 0.26 16.65 13.07
N ILE A 24 1.08 17.71 13.02
CA ILE A 24 2.40 17.68 12.39
C ILE A 24 3.30 16.66 13.12
N GLN A 25 3.32 16.69 14.46
CA GLN A 25 4.11 15.77 15.28
C GLN A 25 3.69 14.31 15.11
N ARG A 26 2.39 14.05 14.92
CA ARG A 26 1.85 12.72 14.60
C ARG A 26 2.09 12.29 13.15
N GLY A 27 2.65 13.16 12.30
CA GLY A 27 2.86 12.89 10.87
C GLY A 27 1.58 12.95 10.02
N GLU A 28 0.47 13.45 10.58
CA GLU A 28 -0.82 13.55 9.88
C GLU A 28 -0.87 14.69 8.86
N LEU A 29 -0.07 15.74 9.09
CA LEU A 29 0.15 16.89 8.22
C LEU A 29 1.63 16.94 7.85
N ASN A 30 1.94 17.23 6.59
CA ASN A 30 3.29 17.26 6.07
C ASN A 30 3.59 18.61 5.38
N ALA A 31 4.82 18.76 4.89
CA ALA A 31 5.29 19.97 4.23
C ALA A 31 4.38 20.45 3.08
N SER A 32 3.78 19.52 2.34
CA SER A 32 2.89 19.82 1.20
C SER A 32 1.43 20.01 1.58
N THR A 33 1.03 19.75 2.83
CA THR A 33 -0.36 19.94 3.25
C THR A 33 -0.77 21.40 3.11
N LEU A 34 -1.88 21.66 2.43
CA LEU A 34 -2.37 23.02 2.26
C LEU A 34 -3.00 23.51 3.56
N VAL A 35 -2.56 24.68 4.00
CA VAL A 35 -3.06 25.38 5.16
C VAL A 35 -3.47 26.81 4.79
N TRP A 36 -4.39 27.35 5.56
CA TRP A 36 -4.85 28.72 5.41
C TRP A 36 -5.17 29.30 6.78
N GLN A 37 -4.85 30.58 6.97
CA GLN A 37 -5.27 31.34 8.13
C GLN A 37 -5.79 32.72 7.70
N GLN A 38 -6.55 33.34 8.59
CA GLN A 38 -7.07 34.68 8.36
C GLN A 38 -5.93 35.66 8.04
N GLY A 39 -6.05 36.34 6.90
CA GLY A 39 -5.02 37.24 6.36
C GLY A 39 -4.22 36.67 5.18
N MET A 40 -4.38 35.37 4.87
CA MET A 40 -3.83 34.78 3.65
C MET A 40 -4.79 34.96 2.46
N THR A 41 -4.26 35.31 1.29
CA THR A 41 -5.06 35.48 0.07
C THR A 41 -5.49 34.13 -0.53
N GLU A 42 -4.61 33.13 -0.46
CA GLU A 42 -4.80 31.79 -1.02
C GLU A 42 -4.30 30.73 -0.04
N TRP A 43 -4.73 29.48 -0.24
CA TRP A 43 -4.18 28.32 0.46
C TRP A 43 -2.69 28.17 0.13
N GLN A 44 -1.87 27.92 1.14
CA GLN A 44 -0.43 27.76 0.97
C GLN A 44 0.05 26.42 1.55
N PRO A 45 1.08 25.79 0.96
CA PRO A 45 1.71 24.62 1.57
C PRO A 45 2.24 24.95 2.97
N LEU A 46 2.12 24.02 3.92
CA LEU A 46 2.56 24.19 5.31
C LEU A 46 4.02 24.65 5.40
N SER A 47 4.87 24.15 4.50
CA SER A 47 6.28 24.54 4.38
C SER A 47 6.53 26.01 3.99
N ALA A 48 5.52 26.70 3.44
CA ALA A 48 5.60 28.11 3.04
C ALA A 48 5.03 29.06 4.11
N THR A 49 4.61 28.53 5.26
CA THR A 49 3.99 29.30 6.34
C THR A 49 4.89 29.33 7.59
N PRO A 50 4.57 30.16 8.61
CA PRO A 50 5.31 30.15 9.88
C PRO A 50 5.37 28.77 10.57
N LEU A 51 4.42 27.88 10.28
CA LEU A 51 4.42 26.50 10.78
C LEU A 51 5.58 25.64 10.22
N ALA A 52 6.33 26.15 9.23
CA ALA A 52 7.53 25.50 8.73
C ALA A 52 8.61 25.31 9.80
N ASP A 53 8.66 26.17 10.82
CA ASP A 53 9.62 26.00 11.92
C ASP A 53 9.24 24.82 12.82
N VAL A 54 7.95 24.51 12.97
CA VAL A 54 7.47 23.30 13.66
C VAL A 54 7.89 22.05 12.89
N LEU A 55 7.83 22.07 11.54
CA LEU A 55 8.34 20.97 10.71
C LEU A 55 9.84 20.72 10.92
N LYS A 56 10.65 21.78 11.07
CA LYS A 56 12.10 21.65 11.33
C LYS A 56 12.40 21.07 12.71
N GLN A 57 11.53 21.32 13.68
CA GLN A 57 11.64 20.80 15.05
C GLN A 57 11.12 19.37 15.17
N CYS A 58 10.31 18.91 14.22
CA CYS A 58 9.87 17.53 14.14
C CYS A 58 11.05 16.59 13.84
N ALA A 59 11.48 15.83 14.84
CA ALA A 59 12.57 14.86 14.73
C ALA A 59 12.20 13.59 13.93
N VAL A 60 10.94 13.48 13.46
CA VAL A 60 10.49 12.35 12.65
C VAL A 60 10.80 12.65 11.18
N PRO A 61 11.72 11.91 10.53
CA PRO A 61 12.04 12.13 9.13
C PRO A 61 10.81 11.86 8.24
N PRO A 62 10.63 12.62 7.14
CA PRO A 62 9.54 12.37 6.21
C PRO A 62 9.64 10.98 5.58
N ALA A 63 8.51 10.45 5.10
CA ALA A 63 8.47 9.19 4.37
C ALA A 63 9.45 9.22 3.18
N LEU A 64 10.07 8.07 2.90
CA LEU A 64 10.95 7.95 1.74
C LEU A 64 10.17 8.26 0.45
N PRO A 65 10.77 8.98 -0.52
CA PRO A 65 10.17 9.18 -1.83
C PRO A 65 9.75 7.85 -2.43
N GLY A 66 8.54 7.77 -3.01
CA GLY A 66 7.98 6.51 -3.51
C GLY A 66 8.87 5.79 -4.53
N ASN A 67 9.68 6.53 -5.30
CA ASN A 67 10.65 5.96 -6.24
C ASN A 67 11.92 5.36 -5.59
N ARG A 68 12.15 5.61 -4.30
CA ARG A 68 13.26 5.04 -3.50
C ARG A 68 12.84 3.78 -2.73
N ILE A 69 11.54 3.50 -2.66
CA ILE A 69 11.02 2.29 -2.00
C ILE A 69 11.14 1.10 -2.97
N PRO A 70 11.90 0.04 -2.64
CA PRO A 70 12.12 -1.07 -3.55
C PRO A 70 10.81 -1.80 -3.86
N GLY A 71 10.58 -2.09 -5.13
CA GLY A 71 9.38 -2.75 -5.61
C GLY A 71 9.40 -4.29 -5.52
N SER A 72 10.42 -4.90 -4.92
CA SER A 72 10.62 -6.35 -5.01
C SER A 72 9.44 -7.16 -4.46
N VAL A 73 8.95 -6.85 -3.26
CA VAL A 73 7.82 -7.60 -2.66
C VAL A 73 6.54 -7.39 -3.46
N VAL A 74 6.22 -6.15 -3.84
CA VAL A 74 5.00 -5.87 -4.59
C VAL A 74 5.01 -6.56 -5.96
N TRP A 75 6.18 -6.69 -6.60
CA TRP A 75 6.32 -7.42 -7.85
C TRP A 75 6.20 -8.93 -7.63
N THR A 76 6.80 -9.48 -6.57
CA THR A 76 6.54 -10.89 -6.19
C THR A 76 5.06 -11.13 -5.94
N LEU A 77 4.38 -10.20 -5.25
CA LEU A 77 2.94 -10.26 -5.04
C LEU A 77 2.16 -10.17 -6.35
N ALA A 78 2.59 -9.34 -7.31
CA ALA A 78 1.97 -9.23 -8.63
C ALA A 78 2.04 -10.53 -9.44
N PHE A 79 3.06 -11.36 -9.19
CA PHE A 79 3.19 -12.69 -9.78
C PHE A 79 2.69 -13.81 -8.86
N ALA A 80 2.09 -13.49 -7.70
CA ALA A 80 1.62 -14.47 -6.73
C ALA A 80 0.62 -15.49 -7.28
N PRO A 81 -0.28 -15.17 -8.25
CA PRO A 81 -1.11 -16.20 -8.87
C PRO A 81 -0.28 -17.30 -9.54
N LEU A 82 0.71 -16.93 -10.36
CA LEU A 82 1.57 -17.91 -11.05
C LEU A 82 2.48 -18.68 -10.07
N ILE A 83 3.07 -17.97 -9.10
CA ILE A 83 3.92 -18.59 -8.07
C ILE A 83 3.08 -19.53 -7.21
N GLY A 84 1.88 -19.11 -6.83
CA GLY A 84 0.92 -19.89 -6.05
C GLY A 84 0.54 -21.18 -6.77
N TYR A 85 0.12 -21.08 -8.04
CA TYR A 85 -0.18 -22.26 -8.87
C TYR A 85 1.01 -23.23 -8.97
N ALA A 86 2.23 -22.71 -9.18
CA ALA A 86 3.42 -23.55 -9.19
C ALA A 86 3.68 -24.24 -7.84
N LEU A 87 3.44 -23.55 -6.72
CA LEU A 87 3.56 -24.12 -5.39
C LEU A 87 2.48 -25.17 -5.12
N GLU A 88 1.25 -24.96 -5.58
CA GLU A 88 0.16 -25.94 -5.47
C GLU A 88 0.54 -27.24 -6.20
N MET A 89 0.95 -27.14 -7.46
CA MET A 89 1.45 -28.29 -8.24
C MET A 89 2.64 -28.99 -7.57
N TRP A 90 3.58 -28.21 -7.02
CA TRP A 90 4.73 -28.77 -6.32
C TRP A 90 4.31 -29.52 -5.06
N THR A 91 3.39 -28.97 -4.26
CA THR A 91 2.87 -29.64 -3.06
C THR A 91 2.08 -30.91 -3.37
N ALA A 92 1.30 -30.92 -4.46
CA ALA A 92 0.59 -32.10 -4.91
C ALA A 92 1.57 -33.20 -5.37
N GLY A 93 2.64 -32.84 -6.10
CA GLY A 93 3.69 -33.79 -6.47
C GLY A 93 4.45 -34.34 -5.26
N LEU A 94 4.70 -33.53 -4.22
CA LEU A 94 5.35 -33.99 -2.98
C LEU A 94 4.51 -34.99 -2.18
N SER A 95 3.18 -35.01 -2.36
CA SER A 95 2.33 -36.05 -1.78
C SER A 95 2.42 -37.41 -2.49
N GLY A 96 3.25 -37.53 -3.54
CA GLY A 96 3.45 -38.77 -4.27
C GLY A 96 2.44 -39.02 -5.40
N MET A 97 1.61 -38.03 -5.73
CA MET A 97 0.69 -38.09 -6.87
C MET A 97 1.46 -38.06 -8.18
N GLU A 98 1.00 -38.84 -9.16
CA GLU A 98 1.44 -38.68 -10.54
C GLU A 98 0.93 -37.36 -11.12
N PHE A 99 1.52 -36.91 -12.24
CA PHE A 99 1.26 -35.57 -12.80
C PHE A 99 -0.24 -35.31 -13.07
N GLU A 100 -0.95 -36.28 -13.65
CA GLU A 100 -2.38 -36.15 -13.98
C GLU A 100 -3.25 -36.03 -12.71
N GLU A 101 -2.95 -36.84 -11.68
CA GLU A 101 -3.65 -36.77 -10.40
C GLU A 101 -3.39 -35.45 -9.68
N ALA A 102 -2.12 -35.00 -9.66
CA ALA A 102 -1.72 -33.73 -9.08
C ALA A 102 -2.38 -32.56 -9.81
N TYR A 103 -2.42 -32.59 -11.15
CA TYR A 103 -3.07 -31.57 -11.96
C TYR A 103 -4.57 -31.52 -11.66
N ALA A 104 -5.26 -32.67 -11.64
CA ALA A 104 -6.68 -32.74 -11.29
C ALA A 104 -6.96 -32.22 -9.88
N ALA A 105 -6.16 -32.59 -8.89
CA ALA A 105 -6.33 -32.10 -7.51
C ALA A 105 -6.16 -30.58 -7.39
N VAL A 106 -5.22 -30.00 -8.15
CA VAL A 106 -5.00 -28.54 -8.17
C VAL A 106 -6.14 -27.81 -8.90
N THR A 107 -6.62 -28.32 -10.04
CA THR A 107 -7.73 -27.69 -10.80
C THR A 107 -9.08 -27.82 -10.08
N GLU A 108 -9.30 -28.91 -9.35
CA GLU A 108 -10.42 -29.06 -8.40
C GLU A 108 -10.31 -28.14 -7.17
N GLY A 109 -9.17 -27.46 -7.03
CA GLY A 109 -8.93 -26.46 -6.01
C GLY A 109 -8.55 -27.06 -4.66
N GLN A 110 -8.10 -28.31 -4.56
CA GLN A 110 -7.74 -28.92 -3.26
C GLN A 110 -6.64 -28.16 -2.52
N TYR A 111 -5.78 -27.42 -3.25
CA TYR A 111 -4.63 -26.68 -2.73
C TYR A 111 -4.79 -25.16 -2.72
N TRP A 112 -5.99 -24.63 -3.01
CA TRP A 112 -6.28 -23.19 -3.18
C TRP A 112 -5.76 -22.29 -2.03
N PHE A 113 -5.70 -22.84 -0.82
CA PHE A 113 -5.25 -22.14 0.38
C PHE A 113 -3.77 -21.77 0.33
N ILE A 114 -2.94 -22.46 -0.47
CA ILE A 114 -1.52 -22.15 -0.63
C ILE A 114 -1.36 -20.80 -1.31
N THR A 115 -2.05 -20.57 -2.44
CA THR A 115 -2.07 -19.28 -3.11
C THR A 115 -2.64 -18.19 -2.20
N LEU A 116 -3.70 -18.47 -1.43
CA LEU A 116 -4.24 -17.51 -0.46
C LEU A 116 -3.20 -17.10 0.60
N ILE A 117 -2.56 -18.07 1.26
CA ILE A 117 -1.55 -17.83 2.29
C ILE A 117 -0.37 -17.03 1.72
N LEU A 118 0.10 -17.37 0.52
CA LEU A 118 1.16 -16.65 -0.17
C LEU A 118 0.79 -15.17 -0.37
N ASN A 119 -0.41 -14.90 -0.88
CA ASN A 119 -0.88 -13.53 -1.14
C ASN A 119 -0.96 -12.71 0.16
N ILE A 120 -1.54 -13.26 1.22
CA ILE A 120 -1.67 -12.60 2.52
C ILE A 120 -0.27 -12.34 3.12
N ALA A 121 0.62 -13.33 3.09
CA ALA A 121 1.97 -13.20 3.63
C ALA A 121 2.79 -12.13 2.91
N LEU A 122 2.73 -12.10 1.57
CA LEU A 122 3.40 -11.08 0.76
C LEU A 122 2.79 -9.68 0.95
N GLY A 123 1.46 -9.59 1.08
CA GLY A 123 0.76 -8.33 1.40
C GLY A 123 1.24 -7.73 2.72
N TYR A 124 1.25 -8.52 3.80
CA TYR A 124 1.76 -8.06 5.09
C TYR A 124 3.27 -7.79 5.08
N LEU A 125 4.06 -8.53 4.32
CA LEU A 125 5.50 -8.27 4.17
C LEU A 125 5.75 -6.91 3.51
N ASP A 126 5.02 -6.59 2.44
CA ASP A 126 5.11 -5.30 1.76
C ASP A 126 4.63 -4.17 2.67
N GLU A 127 3.50 -4.32 3.36
CA GLU A 127 2.99 -3.34 4.33
C GLU A 127 4.03 -3.05 5.43
N ARG A 128 4.66 -4.08 6.00
CA ARG A 128 5.73 -3.91 6.99
C ARG A 128 6.92 -3.13 6.43
N ARG A 129 7.27 -3.32 5.15
CA ARG A 129 8.35 -2.56 4.49
C ARG A 129 7.96 -1.10 4.21
N LEU A 130 6.70 -0.85 3.83
CA LEU A 130 6.16 0.49 3.64
C LEU A 130 6.17 1.27 4.95
N ARG A 131 5.70 0.65 6.04
CA ARG A 131 5.72 1.26 7.38
C ARG A 131 7.14 1.59 7.84
N LYS A 132 8.11 0.71 7.59
CA LYS A 132 9.53 0.99 7.88
C LYS A 132 10.10 2.14 7.03
N SER A 133 9.49 2.43 5.89
CA SER A 133 9.86 3.57 5.02
C SER A 133 9.16 4.88 5.42
N GLY A 134 8.42 4.88 6.53
CA GLY A 134 7.67 6.05 7.02
C GLY A 134 6.33 6.29 6.31
N VAL A 135 5.87 5.36 5.45
CA VAL A 135 4.58 5.48 4.76
C VAL A 135 3.44 5.16 5.73
N ASP A 136 2.43 6.03 5.77
CA ASP A 136 1.19 5.76 6.49
C ASP A 136 0.44 4.58 5.85
N THR A 137 0.34 3.50 6.61
CA THR A 137 -0.26 2.23 6.21
C THR A 137 -1.52 1.90 6.99
N ALA A 138 -2.08 2.83 7.79
CA ALA A 138 -3.22 2.57 8.68
C ALA A 138 -4.42 1.93 7.98
N ALA A 139 -4.59 2.23 6.69
CA ALA A 139 -5.70 1.75 5.89
C ALA A 139 -5.35 0.58 4.94
N PHE A 140 -4.15 0.00 5.08
CA PHE A 140 -3.66 -1.12 4.26
C PHE A 140 -3.95 -2.48 4.89
N GLY A 141 -4.04 -2.59 6.22
CA GLY A 141 -4.04 -3.89 6.91
C GLY A 141 -5.17 -4.86 6.53
N TRP A 142 -6.38 -4.37 6.29
CA TRP A 142 -7.49 -5.23 5.82
C TRP A 142 -7.41 -5.52 4.31
N LEU A 143 -6.68 -4.70 3.57
CA LEU A 143 -6.54 -4.84 2.12
C LEU A 143 -5.60 -5.98 1.73
N ALA A 144 -4.75 -6.46 2.63
CA ALA A 144 -3.95 -7.67 2.38
C ALA A 144 -4.83 -8.89 1.99
N TRP A 145 -6.12 -8.89 2.35
CA TRP A 145 -7.11 -9.88 1.94
C TRP A 145 -7.73 -9.63 0.56
N LEU A 146 -7.63 -8.40 0.03
CA LEU A 146 -8.12 -7.98 -1.28
C LEU A 146 -6.96 -7.43 -2.13
N VAL A 147 -6.12 -8.35 -2.60
CA VAL A 147 -4.85 -8.04 -3.28
C VAL A 147 -4.97 -7.00 -4.41
N PRO A 148 -5.96 -7.04 -5.34
CA PRO A 148 -6.08 -6.01 -6.36
C PRO A 148 -6.22 -4.61 -5.76
N PHE A 149 -7.06 -4.46 -4.74
CA PHE A 149 -7.29 -3.16 -4.12
C PHE A 149 -6.07 -2.71 -3.29
N TYR A 150 -5.39 -3.65 -2.62
CA TYR A 150 -4.11 -3.39 -1.96
C TYR A 150 -3.08 -2.81 -2.94
N LEU A 151 -2.86 -3.47 -4.07
CA LEU A 151 -1.92 -3.06 -5.11
C LEU A 151 -2.29 -1.67 -5.66
N TRP A 152 -3.55 -1.45 -6.01
CA TRP A 152 -3.99 -0.14 -6.50
C TRP A 152 -3.77 0.98 -5.47
N ARG A 153 -4.16 0.74 -4.20
CA ARG A 153 -4.02 1.74 -3.13
C ARG A 153 -2.56 2.06 -2.83
N ARG A 154 -1.70 1.04 -2.81
CA ARG A 154 -0.25 1.21 -2.68
C ARG A 154 0.32 2.11 -3.77
N ALA A 155 -0.08 1.90 -5.02
CA ALA A 155 0.39 2.72 -6.13
C ALA A 155 0.00 4.19 -5.93
N LYS A 156 -1.25 4.44 -5.54
CA LYS A 156 -1.75 5.79 -5.22
C LYS A 156 -0.99 6.43 -4.07
N ALA A 157 -0.78 5.72 -2.97
CA ALA A 157 -0.07 6.23 -1.80
C ALA A 157 1.39 6.60 -2.10
N LEU A 158 2.04 5.90 -3.03
CA LEU A 158 3.42 6.16 -3.43
C LEU A 158 3.56 7.09 -4.64
N GLY A 159 2.46 7.59 -5.21
CA GLY A 159 2.49 8.34 -6.47
C GLY A 159 3.01 7.54 -7.67
N GLN A 160 2.97 6.21 -7.60
CA GLN A 160 3.44 5.30 -8.65
C GLN A 160 2.31 4.96 -9.63
N LYS A 161 2.70 4.54 -10.85
CA LYS A 161 1.75 3.90 -11.79
C LYS A 161 1.35 2.52 -11.25
N PRO A 162 0.07 2.11 -11.33
CA PRO A 162 -0.41 0.83 -10.81
C PRO A 162 -0.09 -0.35 -11.75
N ALA A 163 1.15 -0.47 -12.23
CA ALA A 163 1.53 -1.50 -13.21
C ALA A 163 1.38 -2.92 -12.63
N TYR A 164 1.82 -3.13 -11.39
CA TYR A 164 1.74 -4.41 -10.69
C TYR A 164 0.29 -4.84 -10.40
N PHE A 165 -0.65 -3.90 -10.29
CA PHE A 165 -2.09 -4.23 -10.21
C PHE A 165 -2.57 -4.91 -11.50
N TRP A 166 -2.24 -4.35 -12.65
CA TRP A 166 -2.61 -4.93 -13.94
C TRP A 166 -1.91 -6.27 -14.18
N VAL A 167 -0.64 -6.38 -13.81
CA VAL A 167 0.09 -7.65 -13.90
C VAL A 167 -0.53 -8.72 -13.01
N TRP A 168 -0.97 -8.37 -11.79
CA TRP A 168 -1.70 -9.32 -10.94
C TRP A 168 -2.99 -9.82 -11.59
N LEU A 169 -3.78 -8.93 -12.20
CA LEU A 169 -5.00 -9.33 -12.91
C LEU A 169 -4.71 -10.24 -14.11
N VAL A 170 -3.67 -9.92 -14.89
CA VAL A 170 -3.25 -10.73 -16.03
C VAL A 170 -2.78 -12.10 -15.58
N THR A 171 -1.92 -12.17 -14.55
CA THR A 171 -1.40 -13.45 -14.04
C THR A 171 -2.51 -14.28 -13.43
N LEU A 172 -3.45 -13.69 -12.69
CA LEU A 172 -4.65 -14.37 -12.22
C LEU A 172 -5.47 -14.93 -13.38
N THR A 173 -5.70 -14.12 -14.41
CA THR A 173 -6.49 -14.54 -15.59
C THR A 173 -5.81 -15.71 -16.30
N VAL A 174 -4.49 -15.66 -16.48
CA VAL A 174 -3.71 -16.76 -17.07
C VAL A 174 -3.81 -18.03 -16.23
N THR A 175 -3.71 -17.93 -14.90
CA THR A 175 -3.82 -19.12 -14.04
C THR A 175 -5.21 -19.72 -14.05
N VAL A 176 -6.26 -18.91 -14.06
CA VAL A 176 -7.64 -19.40 -14.08
C VAL A 176 -7.98 -20.03 -15.44
N LEU A 177 -7.54 -19.41 -16.55
CA LEU A 177 -7.76 -19.95 -17.89
C LEU A 177 -6.87 -21.16 -18.21
N GLY A 178 -5.69 -21.27 -17.60
CA GLY A 178 -4.82 -22.44 -17.77
C GLY A 178 -5.23 -23.63 -16.88
N ALA A 179 -6.05 -23.39 -15.86
CA ALA A 179 -6.57 -24.40 -14.95
C ALA A 179 -7.98 -24.91 -15.33
N GLY A 180 -8.63 -24.32 -16.34
CA GLY A 180 -9.97 -24.72 -16.81
C GLY A 180 -9.93 -25.20 -18.25
#